data_AF-A0A842PBP0-F1
#
_entry.id   AF-A0A842PBP0-F1
#
_cell.length_a   1.000
_cell.length_b   1.000
_cell.length_c   1.000
_cell.angle_alpha   90.00
_cell.angle_beta   90.00
_cell.angle_gamma   90.00
#
_symmetry.space_group_name_H-M   'P 1'
#
loop_
_entity.id
_entity.type
_entity.pdbx_description
1 polymer ?
#
loop_
_entity_poly.entity_id
_entity_poly.type
_entity_poly.pdbx_seq_one_letter_code
_entity_poly.pdbx_strand_id
1 'polypeptide(L)' 'MNTLKIIIKNGESIKEYHDASDVSVLPKSKLVRTFDDEGSLIDEFKLLDKKITLKDDLEKDETEIIVTLDVKK' A
#
# COMPACT_ATOMS: atom_id res chain seq x y z
N MET A 1 5.76 14.70 8.54
CA MET A 1 5.57 14.25 7.15
C MET A 1 5.63 12.73 7.14
N ASN A 2 4.75 12.09 6.37
CA ASN A 2 4.71 10.64 6.28
C ASN A 2 5.72 10.20 5.23
N THR A 3 6.76 9.50 5.65
CA THR A 3 7.83 8.98 4.78
C THR A 3 7.40 7.77 3.96
N LEU A 4 6.22 7.21 4.23
CA LEU A 4 5.66 6.04 3.56
C LEU A 4 4.25 6.33 3.02
N LYS A 5 4.02 5.91 1.79
CA LYS A 5 2.72 5.88 1.13
C LYS A 5 2.52 4.52 0.48
N ILE A 6 1.41 3.87 0.79
CA ILE A 6 1.01 2.58 0.20
C ILE A 6 -0.23 2.83 -0.65
N ILE A 7 -0.18 2.41 -1.91
CA ILE A 7 -1.26 2.57 -2.89
C ILE A 7 -1.75 1.18 -3.27
N ILE A 8 -3.03 0.89 -3.03
CA ILE A 8 -3.69 -0.34 -3.50
C ILE A 8 -4.54 0.00 -4.72
N LYS A 9 -4.26 -0.66 -5.85
CA LYS A 9 -5.02 -0.54 -7.10
C LYS A 9 -5.82 -1.82 -7.33
N ASN A 10 -7.14 -1.70 -7.42
CA ASN A 10 -8.04 -2.78 -7.80
C ASN A 10 -8.84 -2.35 -9.04
N GLY A 11 -8.27 -2.56 -10.24
CA GLY A 11 -8.80 -1.98 -11.47
C GLY A 11 -8.74 -0.45 -11.44
N GLU A 12 -9.89 0.21 -11.60
CA GLU A 12 -10.00 1.68 -11.55
C GLU A 12 -10.07 2.23 -10.11
N SER A 13 -10.24 1.36 -9.10
CA SER A 13 -10.30 1.78 -7.70
C SER A 13 -8.89 1.93 -7.13
N ILE A 14 -8.61 3.09 -6.55
CA ILE A 14 -7.33 3.41 -5.89
C ILE A 14 -7.61 3.77 -4.44
N LYS A 15 -6.95 3.09 -3.50
CA LYS A 15 -6.93 3.43 -2.08
C LYS A 15 -5.51 3.74 -1.65
N GLU A 16 -5.36 4.73 -0.79
CA GLU A 16 -4.07 5.17 -0.25
C GLU A 16 -4.04 4.93 1.26
N TYR A 17 -2.91 4.44 1.74
CA TYR A 17 -2.63 4.19 3.15
C TYR A 17 -1.29 4.81 3.50
N HIS A 18 -1.15 5.25 4.75
CA HIS A 18 0.07 5.87 5.24
C HIS A 18 0.65 5.18 6.46
N ASP A 19 -0.08 4.25 7.07
CA ASP A 19 0.43 3.35 8.09
C ASP A 19 0.73 1.96 7.49
N ALA A 20 1.82 1.37 7.95
CA ALA A 20 2.18 0.01 7.58
C ALA A 20 1.33 -1.03 8.33
N SER A 21 0.65 -0.67 9.43
CA SER A 21 -0.28 -1.57 10.12
C SER A 21 -1.54 -1.86 9.31
N ASP A 22 -1.97 -0.90 8.49
CA ASP A 22 -3.25 -0.97 7.78
C ASP A 22 -3.23 -1.97 6.62
N VAL A 23 -2.05 -2.39 6.17
CA VAL A 23 -1.88 -3.24 4.99
C VAL A 23 -0.90 -4.36 5.27
N SER A 24 -1.36 -5.61 5.16
CA SER A 24 -0.50 -6.79 5.22
C SER A 24 -0.37 -7.45 3.86
N VAL A 25 0.88 -7.68 3.44
CA VAL A 25 1.19 -8.41 2.21
C VAL A 25 1.69 -9.81 2.56
N LEU A 26 0.98 -10.83 2.11
CA LEU A 26 1.33 -12.24 2.30
C LEU A 26 1.94 -12.79 1.00
N PRO A 27 3.27 -12.75 0.81
CA PRO A 27 3.89 -13.05 -0.48
C PRO A 27 3.75 -14.52 -0.90
N LYS A 28 3.73 -15.45 0.06
CA LYS A 28 3.61 -16.89 -0.22
C LYS A 28 2.23 -17.24 -0.80
N SER A 29 1.17 -16.69 -0.22
CA SER A 29 -0.21 -16.90 -0.69
C SER A 29 -0.63 -15.92 -1.78
N LYS A 30 0.19 -14.92 -2.10
CA LYS A 30 -0.13 -13.81 -3.00
C LYS A 30 -1.42 -13.10 -2.58
N LEU A 31 -1.52 -12.74 -1.29
CA LEU A 31 -2.67 -12.02 -0.76
C LEU A 31 -2.24 -10.65 -0.22
N VAL A 32 -3.16 -9.69 -0.32
CA VAL A 32 -3.09 -8.40 0.38
C VAL A 32 -4.33 -8.28 1.25
N ARG A 33 -4.13 -7.88 2.49
CA ARG A 33 -5.21 -7.64 3.47
C ARG A 33 -5.14 -6.22 3.95
N THR A 34 -6.30 -5.60 4.15
CA THR A 34 -6.40 -4.27 4.73
C THR A 34 -7.14 -4.33 6.05
N PHE A 35 -6.74 -3.50 7.01
CA PHE A 35 -7.27 -3.48 8.36
C PHE A 35 -7.78 -2.08 8.71
N ASP A 36 -8.70 -2.00 9.67
CA ASP A 36 -9.10 -0.74 10.28
C ASP A 36 -8.20 -0.38 11.47
N ASP A 37 -8.46 0.78 12.08
CA ASP A 37 -7.70 1.31 13.21
C ASP A 37 -7.78 0.41 14.47
N GLU A 38 -8.80 -0.46 14.55
CA GLU A 38 -8.95 -1.44 15.63
C GLU A 38 -8.24 -2.79 15.32
N GLY A 39 -7.65 -2.91 14.13
CA GLY A 39 -6.94 -4.11 13.65
C GLY A 39 -7.87 -5.18 13.07
N SER A 40 -9.14 -4.86 12.79
CA SER A 40 -10.09 -5.78 12.18
C SER A 40 -9.90 -5.83 10.66
N LEU A 41 -10.05 -7.03 10.08
CA LEU A 41 -9.92 -7.24 8.63
C LEU A 41 -11.07 -6.56 7.88
N ILE A 42 -10.73 -5.60 7.00
CA ILE A 42 -11.69 -4.90 6.13
C ILE A 42 -11.86 -5.66 4.81
N ASP A 43 -10.75 -5.95 4.13
CA ASP A 43 -10.74 -6.54 2.80
C ASP A 43 -9.57 -7.52 2.64
N GLU A 44 -9.75 -8.50 1.76
CA GLU A 44 -8.71 -9.40 1.27
C GLU A 44 -8.73 -9.41 -0.26
N PHE A 45 -7.56 -9.33 -0.87
CA PHE A 45 -7.37 -9.32 -2.32
C PHE A 45 -6.26 -10.27 -2.73
N LYS A 46 -6.33 -10.74 -3.98
CA LYS A 46 -5.20 -11.41 -4.63
C LYS A 46 -4.19 -10.38 -5.12
N LEU A 47 -2.93 -10.54 -4.73
CA LEU A 47 -1.81 -9.75 -5.22
C LEU A 47 -1.45 -10.16 -6.66
N LEU A 48 -1.51 -9.21 -7.58
CA LEU A 48 -1.09 -9.39 -8.97
C LEU A 48 0.36 -8.94 -9.17
N ASP A 49 0.67 -7.72 -8.74
CA ASP A 49 2.01 -7.14 -8.87
C ASP A 49 2.32 -6.17 -7.73
N LYS A 50 3.62 -5.87 -7.52
CA LYS A 50 4.07 -4.86 -6.56
C LYS A 50 5.23 -4.05 -7.12
N LYS A 51 5.21 -2.74 -6.84
CA LYS A 51 6.26 -1.81 -7.24
C LYS A 51 6.61 -0.88 -6.09
N ILE A 52 7.89 -0.57 -5.93
CA ILE A 52 8.38 0.45 -5.01
C ILE A 52 8.97 1.59 -5.84
N THR A 53 8.62 2.82 -5.50
CA THR A 53 9.15 4.05 -6.13
C THR A 53 9.58 5.00 -5.02
N LEU A 54 10.69 5.70 -5.21
CA LEU A 54 11.12 6.79 -4.35
C LEU A 54 10.79 8.11 -5.04
N LYS A 55 10.21 9.04 -4.31
CA LYS A 55 9.88 10.38 -4.82
C LYS A 55 10.60 11.42 -3.99
N ASP A 56 11.56 12.09 -4.59
CA ASP A 56 12.34 13.15 -3.94
C ASP A 56 11.65 14.51 -4.12
N ASP A 57 11.52 15.24 -3.02
CA ASP A 57 11.13 16.65 -2.95
C ASP A 57 12.38 17.46 -2.60
N LEU A 58 13.07 17.94 -3.63
CA LEU A 58 14.34 18.67 -3.48
C LEU A 58 14.16 20.04 -2.81
N GLU A 59 12.96 20.61 -2.82
CA GLU A 59 12.69 21.89 -2.15
C GLU A 59 12.62 21.72 -0.63
N LYS A 60 12.15 20.56 -0.18
CA LYS A 60 11.99 20.24 1.25
C LYS A 60 13.11 19.36 1.81
N ASP A 61 14.03 18.90 0.96
CA ASP A 61 15.08 17.93 1.31
C ASP A 61 14.49 16.65 1.92
N GLU A 62 13.47 16.10 1.24
CA GLU A 62 12.73 14.92 1.70
C GLU A 62 12.56 13.88 0.59
N THR A 63 12.42 12.61 1.00
CA THR A 63 12.09 11.49 0.11
C THR A 63 10.86 10.76 0.64
N GLU A 64 9.84 10.59 -0.20
CA GLU A 64 8.66 9.75 0.07
C GLU A 64 8.85 8.36 -0.56
N ILE A 65 8.66 7.31 0.23
CA ILE A 65 8.67 5.92 -0.25
C ILE A 65 7.24 5.55 -0.65
N ILE A 66 7.02 5.24 -1.93
CA ILE A 66 5.72 4.87 -2.47
C ILE A 66 5.71 3.39 -2.83
N VAL A 67 4.91 2.60 -2.11
CA VAL A 67 4.65 1.19 -2.40
C VAL A 67 3.32 1.07 -3.15
N THR A 68 3.33 0.60 -4.38
CA THR A 68 2.12 0.32 -5.16
C THR A 68 1.86 -1.17 -5.22
N LEU A 69 0.66 -1.59 -4.84
CA LEU A 69 0.17 -2.96 -4.89
C LEU A 69 -0.97 -3.03 -5.92
N ASP A 70 -0.77 -3.81 -6.98
CA ASP A 70 -1.83 -4.13 -7.93
C ASP A 70 -2.54 -5.41 -7.45
N VAL A 71 -3.84 -5.31 -7.23
CA VAL A 71 -4.64 -6.35 -6.61
C VAL A 71 -5.92 -6.61 -7.38
N LYS A 72 -6.51 -7.77 -7.13
CA LYS A 72 -7.83 -8.14 -7.66
C LYS A 72 -8.64 -8.84 -6.60
N LYS A 73 -9.91 -8.42 -6.46
CA LYS A 73 -10.87 -9.09 -5.58
C LYS A 73 -11.38 -10.40 -6.21
#